data_AF-A0A956PL60-F1
#
_entry.id   AF-A0A956PL60-F1
#
_cell.length_a   1.000
_cell.length_b   1.000
_cell.length_c   1.000
_cell.angle_alpha   90.00
_cell.angle_beta   90.00
_cell.angle_gamma   90.00
#
_symmetry.space_group_name_H-M   'P 1'
#
loop_
_entity.id
_entity.type
_entity.pdbx_description
1 polymer ?
#
loop_
_entity_poly.entity_id
_entity_poly.type
_entity_poly.pdbx_seq_one_letter_code
_entity_poly.pdbx_strand_id
1 'polypeptide(L)'
;MDRKRTKSLPVFRLVFSDQELEHQIRDVLGCPGRLELEALCQGWSNTQRLQVVSKLLLRQELESALTLLCLFPCHSRRMAELKLQALIDLKRYEEAESQASLMLSEDPNCAVTREKRMMCRRKLGRKIEELTDKLFLLERIGADPQRLHNTYLIRGSRYLRAKMYDEAGEDIKVAEQHLPQSADSLALRGKLAYEYGDYHDAIGYLTCSLDYHDSARRFSLTSVLTERSLAQQKVGRYELALADLDRAMTLEVSSELKAWLLWMRASLHQRMGDKDKALKDLTWGLVLDPGNVHLQILHAKLTGEGYEPADSPSAENPWQSQFSIALSLFTQGQYAEALREINKLEQAQGP
;
A
#
# COMPACT_ATOMS: atom_id res chain seq x y z
N MET A 1 39.03 24.73 -8.03
CA MET A 1 39.44 23.32 -7.93
C MET A 1 39.57 22.99 -6.44
N ASP A 2 38.48 22.57 -5.80
CA ASP A 2 38.46 22.29 -4.36
C ASP A 2 38.56 20.79 -4.10
N ARG A 3 39.66 20.40 -3.44
CA ARG A 3 39.94 19.02 -3.04
C ARG A 3 38.99 18.63 -1.90
N LYS A 4 38.01 17.78 -2.20
CA LYS A 4 37.19 17.09 -1.20
C LYS A 4 38.09 16.27 -0.29
N ARG A 5 38.11 16.64 1.00
CA ARG A 5 38.63 15.81 2.10
C ARG A 5 37.93 14.46 2.08
N THR A 6 38.63 13.43 1.63
CA THR A 6 38.29 12.04 1.93
C THR A 6 38.48 11.86 3.43
N LYS A 7 37.38 11.67 4.18
CA LYS A 7 37.46 11.22 5.57
C LYS A 7 38.10 9.83 5.54
N SER A 8 39.36 9.76 5.95
CA SER A 8 40.08 8.50 6.15
C SER A 8 39.29 7.62 7.12
N LEU A 9 39.04 6.37 6.72
CA LEU A 9 38.60 5.34 7.67
C LEU A 9 39.59 5.31 8.85
N PRO A 10 39.12 5.20 10.11
CA PRO A 10 40.02 5.07 11.24
C PRO A 10 40.92 3.85 11.02
N VAL A 11 42.23 4.06 11.18
CA VAL A 11 43.27 3.03 11.02
C VAL A 11 43.00 1.92 12.03
N PHE A 12 42.40 0.81 11.57
CA PHE A 12 42.43 -0.43 12.34
C PHE A 12 43.87 -0.90 12.41
N ARG A 13 44.32 -1.33 13.60
CA ARG A 13 45.49 -2.20 13.65
C ARG A 13 45.08 -3.49 12.93
N LEU A 14 45.65 -3.71 11.74
CA LEU A 14 45.39 -4.92 10.99
C LEU A 14 45.82 -6.12 11.85
N VAL A 15 44.89 -7.03 12.14
CA VAL A 15 45.21 -8.25 12.92
C VAL A 15 45.82 -9.31 12.00
N PHE A 16 45.24 -9.46 10.80
CA PHE A 16 45.91 -10.14 9.69
C PHE A 16 46.77 -9.17 8.89
N SER A 17 47.98 -9.59 8.50
CA SER A 17 48.70 -8.93 7.41
C SER A 17 47.88 -9.00 6.10
N ASP A 18 48.18 -8.13 5.13
CA ASP A 18 47.46 -8.13 3.85
C ASP A 18 47.52 -9.49 3.15
N GLN A 19 48.64 -10.20 3.21
CA GLN A 19 48.80 -11.53 2.62
C GLN A 19 47.97 -12.60 3.34
N GLU A 20 47.98 -12.59 4.68
CA GLU A 20 47.16 -13.51 5.48
C GLU A 20 45.68 -13.27 5.25
N LEU A 21 45.25 -12.00 5.20
CA LEU A 21 43.86 -11.63 4.94
C LEU A 21 43.39 -12.14 3.57
N GLU A 22 44.23 -11.97 2.54
CA GLU A 22 43.96 -12.48 1.19
C GLU A 22 43.87 -14.00 1.13
N HIS A 23 44.70 -14.71 1.92
CA HIS A 23 44.62 -16.16 2.05
C HIS A 23 43.31 -16.60 2.72
N GLN A 24 42.95 -16.01 3.86
CA GLN A 24 41.71 -16.33 4.56
C GLN A 24 40.47 -16.09 3.69
N ILE A 25 40.48 -15.05 2.86
CA ILE A 25 39.37 -14.77 1.93
C ILE A 25 39.27 -15.84 0.86
N ARG A 26 40.40 -16.29 0.30
CA ARG A 26 40.40 -17.37 -0.69
C ARG A 26 39.82 -18.65 -0.12
N ASP A 27 40.20 -18.99 1.12
CA ASP A 27 39.72 -20.19 1.80
C ASP A 27 38.21 -20.10 2.05
N VAL A 28 37.71 -18.95 2.53
CA VAL A 28 36.27 -18.70 2.71
C VAL A 28 35.49 -18.86 1.40
N LEU A 29 36.00 -18.32 0.30
CA LEU A 29 35.34 -18.43 -1.02
C LEU A 29 35.42 -19.85 -1.59
N GLY A 30 36.42 -20.63 -1.17
CA GLY A 30 36.60 -22.03 -1.56
C GLY A 30 35.76 -23.03 -0.78
N CYS A 31 35.13 -22.63 0.34
CA CYS A 31 34.31 -23.51 1.15
C CYS A 31 32.98 -23.85 0.45
N PRO A 32 32.69 -25.13 0.14
CA PRO A 32 31.45 -25.59 -0.50
C PRO A 32 30.22 -25.55 0.41
N GLY A 33 30.38 -25.42 1.74
CA GLY A 33 29.25 -25.53 2.66
C GLY A 33 29.44 -24.84 4.02
N ARG A 34 28.30 -24.64 4.71
CA ARG A 34 28.21 -23.93 5.98
C ARG A 34 29.08 -24.54 7.10
N LEU A 35 29.10 -25.88 7.22
CA LEU A 35 29.86 -26.59 8.26
C LEU A 35 31.37 -26.44 8.10
N GLU A 36 31.86 -26.46 6.85
CA GLU A 36 33.29 -26.28 6.55
C GLU A 36 33.72 -24.84 6.83
N LEU A 37 32.84 -23.87 6.54
CA LEU A 37 33.06 -22.48 6.87
C LEU A 37 33.07 -22.23 8.39
N GLU A 38 32.19 -22.90 9.14
CA GLU A 38 32.19 -22.88 10.62
C GLU A 38 33.52 -23.40 11.19
N ALA A 39 34.02 -24.53 10.65
CA ALA A 39 35.30 -25.11 11.06
C ALA A 39 36.49 -24.19 10.73
N LEU A 40 36.51 -23.58 9.54
CA LEU A 40 37.57 -22.65 9.13
C LEU A 40 37.66 -21.44 10.06
N CYS A 41 36.51 -20.93 10.50
CA CYS A 41 36.42 -19.74 11.34
C CYS A 41 36.50 -20.05 12.84
N GLN A 42 36.66 -21.33 13.22
CA GLN A 42 36.74 -21.80 14.59
C GLN A 42 38.05 -21.29 15.22
N GLY A 43 37.95 -20.25 16.04
CA GLY A 43 39.09 -19.61 16.70
C GLY A 43 39.39 -18.17 16.25
N TRP A 44 38.69 -17.65 15.23
CA TRP A 44 38.85 -16.24 14.85
C TRP A 44 38.28 -15.30 15.92
N SER A 45 39.03 -14.25 16.24
CA SER A 45 38.54 -13.13 17.04
C SER A 45 37.48 -12.32 16.29
N ASN A 46 36.67 -11.54 17.01
CA ASN A 46 35.67 -10.65 16.40
C ASN A 46 36.30 -9.64 15.43
N THR A 47 37.51 -9.16 15.72
CA THR A 47 38.25 -8.24 14.86
C THR A 47 38.68 -8.90 13.54
N GLN A 48 39.21 -10.13 13.60
CA GLN A 48 39.59 -10.90 12.42
C GLN A 48 38.38 -11.19 11.52
N ARG A 49 37.27 -11.61 12.12
CA ARG A 49 35.99 -11.80 11.41
C ARG A 49 35.54 -10.52 10.71
N LEU A 50 35.60 -9.38 11.41
CA LEU A 50 35.22 -8.09 10.86
C LEU A 50 36.10 -7.70 9.66
N GLN A 51 37.40 -7.96 9.71
CA GLN A 51 38.32 -7.69 8.59
C GLN A 51 37.96 -8.52 7.35
N VAL A 52 37.75 -9.83 7.52
CA VAL A 52 37.39 -10.73 6.42
C VAL A 52 36.04 -10.35 5.82
N VAL A 53 35.00 -10.16 6.64
CA VAL A 53 33.68 -9.73 6.18
C VAL A 53 33.74 -8.38 5.45
N SER A 54 34.46 -7.40 6.00
CA SER A 54 34.59 -6.08 5.35
C SER A 54 35.22 -6.18 3.96
N LYS A 55 36.25 -7.02 3.81
CA LYS A 55 36.93 -7.21 2.53
C LYS A 55 36.08 -8.02 1.53
N LEU A 56 35.30 -9.00 1.98
CA LEU A 56 34.31 -9.70 1.15
C LEU A 56 33.23 -8.75 0.63
N LEU A 57 32.69 -7.88 1.49
CA LEU A 57 31.72 -6.86 1.08
C LEU A 57 32.31 -5.87 0.07
N LEU A 58 33.58 -5.46 0.23
CA LEU A 58 34.28 -4.64 -0.77
C LEU A 58 34.46 -5.35 -2.12
N ARG A 59 34.51 -6.68 -2.12
CA ARG A 59 34.58 -7.51 -3.33
C ARG A 59 33.22 -7.88 -3.92
N GLN A 60 32.12 -7.40 -3.32
CA GLN A 60 30.75 -7.77 -3.69
C GLN A 60 30.43 -9.27 -3.49
N GLU A 61 31.17 -9.97 -2.64
CA GLU A 61 30.93 -11.36 -2.28
C GLU A 61 29.89 -11.45 -1.14
N LEU A 62 28.67 -11.00 -1.45
CA LEU A 62 27.64 -10.69 -0.44
C LEU A 62 27.10 -11.95 0.27
N GLU A 63 26.94 -13.07 -0.43
CA GLU A 63 26.40 -14.30 0.17
C GLU A 63 27.39 -14.95 1.15
N SER A 64 28.68 -14.99 0.80
CA SER A 64 29.73 -15.49 1.70
C SER A 64 29.89 -14.58 2.92
N ALA A 65 29.84 -13.26 2.71
CA ALA A 65 29.84 -12.29 3.80
C ALA A 65 28.63 -12.45 4.72
N LEU A 66 27.43 -12.63 4.16
CA LEU A 66 26.19 -12.84 4.92
C LEU A 66 26.22 -14.16 5.68
N THR A 67 26.74 -15.23 5.07
CA THR A 67 26.88 -16.54 5.72
C THR A 67 27.76 -16.41 6.96
N LEU A 68 28.95 -15.79 6.83
CA LEU A 68 29.82 -15.50 7.98
C LEU A 68 29.11 -14.68 9.07
N LEU A 69 28.34 -13.67 8.69
CA LEU A 69 27.57 -12.84 9.62
C LEU A 69 26.39 -13.59 10.28
N CYS A 70 25.90 -14.67 9.69
CA CYS A 70 24.86 -15.53 10.26
C CYS A 70 25.43 -16.63 11.17
N LEU A 71 26.63 -17.13 10.88
CA LEU A 71 27.30 -18.16 11.68
C LEU A 71 27.64 -17.70 13.08
N PHE A 72 27.96 -16.41 13.23
CA PHE A 72 28.43 -15.85 14.48
C PHE A 72 27.47 -14.74 14.91
N PRO A 73 26.38 -15.06 15.64
CA PRO A 73 25.54 -14.04 16.27
C PRO A 73 26.37 -13.32 17.34
N CYS A 74 27.13 -12.29 16.96
CA CYS A 74 28.00 -11.53 17.85
C CYS A 74 27.44 -10.12 18.07
N HIS A 75 27.25 -9.78 19.35
CA HIS A 75 26.69 -8.55 19.94
C HIS A 75 27.32 -7.20 19.55
N SER A 76 28.16 -7.12 18.50
CA SER A 76 28.70 -5.84 18.07
C SER A 76 27.72 -5.15 17.10
N ARG A 77 27.29 -3.92 17.47
CA ARG A 77 26.47 -3.04 16.61
C ARG A 77 26.98 -3.00 15.16
N ARG A 78 28.30 -3.01 14.98
CA ARG A 78 28.94 -2.96 13.67
C ARG A 78 28.67 -4.19 12.79
N MET A 79 28.72 -5.40 13.36
CA MET A 79 28.39 -6.61 12.60
C MET A 79 26.90 -6.65 12.23
N ALA A 80 26.01 -6.20 13.12
CA ALA A 80 24.60 -6.05 12.82
C ALA A 80 24.36 -5.04 11.67
N GLU A 81 25.07 -3.90 11.67
CA GLU A 81 25.03 -2.93 10.57
C GLU A 81 25.50 -3.51 9.23
N LEU A 82 26.59 -4.28 9.23
CA LEU A 82 27.11 -4.94 8.02
C LEU A 82 26.14 -6.03 7.53
N LYS A 83 25.53 -6.79 8.43
CA LYS A 83 24.51 -7.80 8.10
C LYS A 83 23.28 -7.16 7.48
N LEU A 84 22.78 -6.09 8.09
CA LEU A 84 21.67 -5.32 7.55
C LEU A 84 22.00 -4.78 6.15
N GLN A 85 23.21 -4.24 5.96
CA GLN A 85 23.64 -3.74 4.66
C GLN A 85 23.72 -4.86 3.60
N ALA A 86 24.35 -5.99 3.92
CA ALA A 86 24.46 -7.13 3.02
C ALA A 86 23.08 -7.66 2.60
N LEU A 87 22.13 -7.76 3.54
CA LEU A 87 20.75 -8.17 3.25
C LEU A 87 20.03 -7.19 2.31
N ILE A 88 20.24 -5.88 2.50
CA ILE A 88 19.69 -4.85 1.60
C ILE A 88 20.28 -4.97 0.21
N ASP A 89 21.60 -5.13 0.10
CA ASP A 89 22.31 -5.22 -1.18
C ASP A 89 21.91 -6.51 -1.96
N LEU A 90 21.65 -7.60 -1.24
CA LEU A 90 21.07 -8.85 -1.76
C LEU A 90 19.55 -8.77 -2.04
N LYS A 91 18.90 -7.63 -1.76
CA LYS A 91 17.45 -7.41 -1.90
C LYS A 91 16.59 -8.36 -1.05
N ARG A 92 17.15 -8.95 0.01
CA ARG A 92 16.45 -9.80 0.99
C ARG A 92 15.74 -8.93 2.02
N TYR A 93 14.75 -8.17 1.57
CA TYR A 93 14.15 -7.07 2.35
C TYR A 93 13.40 -7.52 3.61
N GLU A 94 12.80 -8.71 3.62
CA GLU A 94 12.09 -9.24 4.80
C GLU A 94 13.06 -9.54 5.96
N GLU A 95 14.18 -10.19 5.62
CA GLU A 95 15.24 -10.47 6.58
C GLU A 95 15.95 -9.18 7.01
N ALA A 96 16.15 -8.24 6.09
CA ALA A 96 16.69 -6.92 6.41
C ALA A 96 15.78 -6.16 7.39
N GLU A 97 14.46 -6.17 7.19
CA GLU A 97 13.52 -5.53 8.12
C GLU A 97 13.56 -6.20 9.50
N SER A 98 13.62 -7.52 9.54
CA SER A 98 13.72 -8.30 10.78
C SER A 98 15.00 -7.95 11.54
N GLN A 99 16.13 -7.86 10.82
CA GLN A 99 17.39 -7.42 11.41
C GLN A 99 17.34 -5.98 11.91
N ALA A 100 16.84 -5.05 11.11
CA ALA A 100 16.71 -3.66 11.53
C ALA A 100 15.80 -3.50 12.76
N SER A 101 14.78 -4.35 12.90
CA SER A 101 13.89 -4.37 14.07
C SER A 101 14.60 -4.90 15.32
N LEU A 102 15.44 -5.93 15.19
CA LEU A 102 16.30 -6.39 16.29
C LEU A 102 17.26 -5.29 16.73
N MET A 103 17.94 -4.64 15.78
CA MET A 103 18.84 -3.52 16.06
C MET A 103 18.12 -2.35 16.77
N LEU A 104 16.86 -2.07 16.41
CA LEU A 104 16.05 -1.03 17.06
C LEU A 104 15.51 -1.47 18.43
N SER A 105 15.46 -2.77 18.75
CA SER A 105 15.15 -3.21 20.12
C SER A 105 16.31 -2.94 21.08
N GLU A 106 17.55 -2.93 20.58
CA GLU A 106 18.75 -2.59 21.35
C GLU A 106 18.99 -1.06 21.42
N ASP A 107 18.83 -0.35 20.29
CA ASP A 107 18.91 1.13 20.21
C ASP A 107 17.68 1.70 19.49
N PRO A 108 16.56 1.94 20.22
CA PRO A 108 15.31 2.46 19.65
C PRO A 108 15.45 3.83 18.99
N ASN A 109 16.51 4.56 19.34
CA ASN A 109 16.78 5.91 18.90
C ASN A 109 17.77 5.97 17.72
N CYS A 110 18.16 4.83 17.14
CA CYS A 110 19.04 4.84 15.96
C CYS A 110 18.29 5.29 14.70
N ALA A 111 18.47 6.56 14.31
CA ALA A 111 17.87 7.12 13.11
C ALA A 111 18.29 6.38 11.83
N VAL A 112 19.59 6.05 11.70
CA VAL A 112 20.14 5.37 10.51
C VAL A 112 19.52 3.98 10.33
N THR A 113 19.37 3.21 11.41
CA THR A 113 18.70 1.89 11.35
C THR A 113 17.24 2.04 10.95
N ARG A 114 16.56 3.06 11.47
CA ARG A 114 15.15 3.33 11.15
C ARG A 114 14.97 3.76 9.69
N GLU A 115 15.86 4.58 9.14
CA GLU A 115 15.88 4.94 7.71
C GLU A 115 16.05 3.71 6.81
N LYS A 116 16.98 2.81 7.19
CA LYS A 116 17.16 1.53 6.50
C LYS A 116 15.91 0.65 6.57
N ARG A 117 15.28 0.52 7.75
CA ARG A 117 14.04 -0.24 7.92
C ARG A 117 12.89 0.34 7.11
N MET A 118 12.74 1.66 7.12
CA MET A 118 11.77 2.38 6.31
C MET A 118 11.98 2.10 4.81
N MET A 119 13.22 2.07 4.35
CA MET A 119 13.55 1.69 2.97
C MET A 119 13.11 0.25 2.65
N CYS A 120 13.40 -0.71 3.53
CA CYS A 120 12.97 -2.11 3.37
C CYS A 120 11.43 -2.20 3.31
N ARG A 121 10.72 -1.56 4.24
CA ARG A 121 9.24 -1.53 4.30
C ARG A 121 8.61 -0.96 3.04
N ARG A 122 9.18 0.12 2.51
CA ARG A 122 8.76 0.70 1.23
C ARG A 122 8.92 -0.28 0.07
N LYS A 123 10.02 -1.05 0.05
CA LYS A 123 10.25 -2.09 -0.98
C LYS A 123 9.29 -3.28 -0.84
N LEU A 124 8.88 -3.59 0.39
CA LEU A 124 7.89 -4.63 0.70
C LEU A 124 6.43 -4.16 0.57
N GLY A 125 6.18 -2.88 0.31
CA GLY A 125 4.82 -2.33 0.26
C GLY A 125 4.14 -2.17 1.62
N ARG A 126 4.88 -2.28 2.73
CA ARG A 126 4.42 -2.10 4.12
C ARG A 126 4.25 -0.62 4.46
N LYS A 127 3.21 0.00 3.87
CA LYS A 127 3.01 1.46 3.86
C LYS A 127 2.72 2.05 5.25
N ILE A 128 1.99 1.34 6.10
CA ILE A 128 1.64 1.82 7.44
C ILE A 128 2.90 1.90 8.30
N GLU A 129 3.69 0.83 8.27
CA GLU A 129 4.90 0.66 9.05
C GLU A 129 6.02 1.59 8.56
N GLU A 130 6.11 1.81 7.24
CA GLU A 130 6.97 2.85 6.65
C GLU A 130 6.62 4.24 7.22
N LEU A 131 5.34 4.60 7.24
CA LEU A 131 4.88 5.89 7.76
C LEU A 131 5.15 6.04 9.25
N THR A 132 5.05 4.96 10.03
CA THR A 132 5.41 4.95 11.46
C THR A 132 6.89 5.28 11.67
N ASP A 133 7.78 4.69 10.88
CA ASP A 133 9.21 5.03 10.95
C ASP A 133 9.49 6.46 10.48
N LYS A 134 8.80 6.91 9.44
CA LYS A 134 8.88 8.28 8.94
C LYS A 134 8.44 9.31 9.98
N LEU A 135 7.31 9.08 10.66
CA LEU A 135 6.77 9.98 11.68
C LEU A 135 7.76 10.15 12.83
N PHE A 136 8.32 9.05 13.35
CA PHE A 136 9.35 9.10 14.38
C PHE A 136 10.54 9.98 13.97
N LEU A 137 11.01 9.85 12.72
CA LEU A 137 12.12 10.66 12.22
C LEU A 137 11.73 12.15 12.10
N LEU A 138 10.50 12.44 11.67
CA LEU A 138 9.99 13.82 11.54
C LEU A 138 9.85 14.51 12.90
N GLU A 139 9.32 13.83 13.91
CA GLU A 139 9.22 14.35 15.27
C GLU A 139 10.60 14.67 15.83
N ARG A 140 11.57 13.76 15.63
CA ARG A 140 12.93 13.92 16.15
C ARG A 140 13.67 15.13 15.58
N ILE A 141 13.49 15.41 14.29
CA ILE A 141 14.13 16.56 13.64
C ILE A 141 13.38 17.87 13.89
N GLY A 142 12.26 17.86 14.63
CA GLY A 142 11.41 19.02 14.82
C GLY A 142 10.83 19.52 13.50
N ALA A 143 10.34 18.59 12.67
CA ALA A 143 9.77 18.94 11.38
C ALA A 143 8.58 19.91 11.53
N ASP A 144 8.35 20.68 10.47
CA ASP A 144 7.24 21.62 10.38
C ASP A 144 5.87 20.96 10.72
N PRO A 145 5.01 21.62 11.53
CA PRO A 145 3.72 21.07 11.94
C PRO A 145 2.82 20.63 10.78
N GLN A 146 2.84 21.32 9.65
CA GLN A 146 2.07 20.93 8.46
C GLN A 146 2.55 19.60 7.90
N ARG A 147 3.86 19.34 7.94
CA ARG A 147 4.43 18.07 7.49
C ARG A 147 4.04 16.91 8.41
N LEU A 148 4.04 17.14 9.72
CA LEU A 148 3.59 16.14 10.71
C LEU A 148 2.11 15.86 10.53
N HIS A 149 1.26 16.89 10.58
CA HIS A 149 -0.19 16.81 10.34
C HIS A 149 -0.51 15.97 9.09
N ASN A 150 0.08 16.33 7.96
CA ASN A 150 -0.14 15.61 6.70
C ASN A 150 0.29 14.14 6.76
N THR A 151 1.40 13.84 7.44
CA THR A 151 1.91 12.46 7.51
C THR A 151 1.02 11.59 8.41
N TYR A 152 0.52 12.13 9.52
CA TYR A 152 -0.48 11.46 10.36
C TYR A 152 -1.79 11.20 9.60
N LEU A 153 -2.34 12.20 8.90
CA LEU A 153 -3.56 12.01 8.11
C LEU A 153 -3.39 10.95 7.02
N ILE A 154 -2.22 10.90 6.37
CA ILE A 154 -1.92 9.85 5.38
C ILE A 154 -1.91 8.47 6.05
N ARG A 155 -1.31 8.32 7.23
CA ARG A 155 -1.27 7.04 7.95
C ARG A 155 -2.66 6.65 8.48
N GLY A 156 -3.42 7.58 9.06
CA GLY A 156 -4.81 7.38 9.45
C GLY A 156 -5.70 6.94 8.28
N SER A 157 -5.51 7.51 7.10
CA SER A 157 -6.19 7.06 5.87
C SER A 157 -5.84 5.62 5.48
N ARG A 158 -4.60 5.17 5.74
CA ARG A 158 -4.21 3.77 5.50
C ARG A 158 -4.81 2.85 6.54
N TYR A 159 -4.87 3.26 7.80
CA TYR A 159 -5.56 2.52 8.85
C TYR A 159 -7.05 2.33 8.54
N LEU A 160 -7.76 3.37 8.06
CA LEU A 160 -9.15 3.24 7.60
C LEU A 160 -9.32 2.18 6.51
N ARG A 161 -8.42 2.15 5.51
CA ARG A 161 -8.46 1.13 4.45
C ARG A 161 -8.16 -0.27 4.98
N ALA A 162 -7.34 -0.37 6.02
CA ALA A 162 -7.04 -1.62 6.73
C ALA A 162 -8.12 -2.00 7.75
N LYS A 163 -9.20 -1.20 7.88
CA LYS A 163 -10.28 -1.36 8.89
C LYS A 163 -9.80 -1.30 10.34
N MET A 164 -8.68 -0.62 10.57
CA MET A 164 -8.10 -0.33 11.88
C MET A 164 -8.63 1.04 12.33
N TYR A 165 -9.89 1.08 12.77
CA TYR A 165 -10.63 2.33 12.98
C TYR A 165 -10.12 3.12 14.18
N ASP A 166 -9.73 2.43 15.26
CA ASP A 166 -9.24 3.07 16.49
C ASP A 166 -7.88 3.76 16.25
N GLU A 167 -6.96 3.09 15.56
CA GLU A 167 -5.67 3.67 15.18
C GLU A 167 -5.83 4.82 14.19
N ALA A 168 -6.80 4.74 13.28
CA ALA A 168 -7.12 5.85 12.39
C ALA A 168 -7.63 7.07 13.17
N GLY A 169 -8.52 6.86 14.14
CA GLY A 169 -9.04 7.92 15.01
C GLY A 169 -7.95 8.62 15.81
N GLU A 170 -7.02 7.85 16.38
CA GLU A 170 -5.90 8.43 17.13
C GLU A 170 -4.95 9.22 16.21
N ASP A 171 -4.64 8.72 15.00
CA ASP A 171 -3.83 9.47 14.03
C ASP A 171 -4.48 10.78 13.60
N ILE A 172 -5.80 10.79 13.37
CA ILE A 172 -6.55 12.01 13.04
C ILE A 172 -6.46 13.00 14.20
N LYS A 173 -6.65 12.53 15.44
CA LYS A 173 -6.58 13.36 16.64
C LYS A 173 -5.19 13.96 16.84
N VAL A 174 -4.13 13.17 16.67
CA VAL A 174 -2.74 13.68 16.76
C VAL A 174 -2.45 14.67 15.63
N ALA A 175 -2.93 14.43 14.41
CA ALA A 175 -2.80 15.40 13.33
C ALA A 175 -3.44 16.76 13.69
N GLU A 176 -4.62 16.74 14.31
CA GLU A 176 -5.35 17.94 14.72
C GLU A 176 -4.68 18.69 15.89
N GLN A 177 -3.80 18.04 16.67
CA GLN A 177 -2.95 18.72 17.67
C GLN A 177 -1.86 19.57 17.01
N HIS A 178 -1.34 19.14 15.85
CA HIS A 178 -0.32 19.89 15.12
C HIS A 178 -0.90 21.05 14.33
N LEU A 179 -2.06 20.83 13.70
CA LEU A 179 -2.81 21.87 12.99
C LEU A 179 -4.31 21.67 13.25
N PRO A 180 -4.97 22.61 13.95
CA PRO A 180 -6.40 22.51 14.20
C PRO A 180 -7.18 22.52 12.88
N GLN A 181 -7.91 21.43 12.64
CA GLN A 181 -8.85 21.18 11.52
C GLN A 181 -8.36 21.54 10.10
N SER A 182 -8.36 20.55 9.22
CA SER A 182 -8.16 20.76 7.78
C SER A 182 -9.29 20.12 6.99
N ALA A 183 -9.44 20.52 5.72
CA ALA A 183 -10.34 19.84 4.79
C ALA A 183 -10.14 18.32 4.81
N ASP A 184 -8.88 17.89 4.86
CA ASP A 184 -8.48 16.49 4.84
C ASP A 184 -8.77 15.77 6.17
N SER A 185 -8.57 16.44 7.32
CA SER A 185 -8.91 15.85 8.63
C SER A 185 -10.41 15.67 8.77
N LEU A 186 -11.21 16.66 8.34
CA LEU A 186 -12.68 16.59 8.30
C LEU A 186 -13.17 15.46 7.39
N ALA A 187 -12.57 15.31 6.20
CA ALA A 187 -12.92 14.21 5.30
C ALA A 187 -12.65 12.83 5.93
N LEU A 188 -11.52 12.68 6.62
CA LEU A 188 -11.18 11.43 7.32
C LEU A 188 -12.08 11.17 8.52
N ARG A 189 -12.46 12.18 9.30
CA ARG A 189 -13.48 12.05 10.37
C ARG A 189 -14.82 11.61 9.82
N GLY A 190 -15.24 12.21 8.69
CA GLY A 190 -16.48 11.84 8.03
C GLY A 190 -16.48 10.38 7.56
N LYS A 191 -15.37 9.93 6.97
CA LYS A 191 -15.20 8.53 6.60
C LYS A 191 -15.18 7.60 7.82
N LEU A 192 -14.47 7.96 8.88
CA LEU A 192 -14.43 7.17 10.12
C LEU A 192 -15.83 7.04 10.74
N ALA A 193 -16.58 8.14 10.82
CA ALA A 193 -17.97 8.14 11.30
C ALA A 193 -18.88 7.24 10.44
N TYR A 194 -18.72 7.26 9.11
CA TYR A 194 -19.46 6.36 8.23
C TYR A 194 -19.17 4.87 8.54
N GLU A 195 -17.91 4.53 8.81
CA GLU A 195 -17.51 3.16 9.16
C GLU A 195 -18.07 2.72 10.53
N TYR A 196 -18.19 3.63 11.49
CA TYR A 196 -18.88 3.36 12.77
C TYR A 196 -20.42 3.30 12.64
N GLY A 197 -20.98 3.71 11.50
CA GLY A 197 -22.43 3.75 11.27
C GLY A 197 -23.09 5.07 11.66
N ASP A 198 -22.31 6.06 12.10
CA ASP A 198 -22.76 7.40 12.48
C ASP A 198 -22.98 8.28 11.25
N TYR A 199 -23.95 7.90 10.41
CA TYR A 199 -24.14 8.47 9.08
C TYR A 199 -24.49 9.97 9.10
N HIS A 200 -25.19 10.46 10.13
CA HIS A 200 -25.49 11.89 10.28
C HIS A 200 -24.22 12.71 10.53
N ASP A 201 -23.36 12.24 11.42
CA ASP A 201 -22.08 12.89 11.71
C ASP A 201 -21.15 12.81 10.51
N ALA A 202 -21.12 11.68 9.80
CA ALA A 202 -20.39 11.51 8.55
C ALA A 202 -20.77 12.61 7.53
N ILE A 203 -22.08 12.83 7.32
CA ILE A 203 -22.57 13.90 6.43
C ILE A 203 -22.13 15.28 6.93
N GLY A 204 -22.19 15.53 8.23
CA GLY A 204 -21.75 16.79 8.85
C GLY A 204 -20.28 17.07 8.56
N TYR A 205 -19.39 16.15 8.92
CA TYR A 205 -17.95 16.30 8.70
C TYR A 205 -17.59 16.43 7.22
N LEU A 206 -18.22 15.64 6.33
CA LEU A 206 -17.96 15.73 4.89
C LEU A 206 -18.47 17.03 4.28
N THR A 207 -19.57 17.58 4.81
CA THR A 207 -20.07 18.91 4.41
C THR A 207 -19.10 19.99 4.83
N CYS A 208 -18.68 20.00 6.10
CA CYS A 208 -17.66 20.92 6.57
C CYS A 208 -16.35 20.78 5.79
N SER A 209 -15.96 19.55 5.41
CA SER A 209 -14.80 19.35 4.54
C SER A 209 -15.00 20.02 3.19
N LEU A 210 -16.14 19.86 2.52
CA LEU A 210 -16.40 20.45 1.20
C LEU A 210 -16.46 21.98 1.23
N ASP A 211 -16.95 22.56 2.32
CA ASP A 211 -17.02 24.01 2.52
C ASP A 211 -15.68 24.61 2.96
N TYR A 212 -14.73 23.76 3.37
CA TYR A 212 -13.40 24.19 3.78
C TYR A 212 -12.58 24.64 2.56
N HIS A 213 -12.37 25.96 2.47
CA HIS A 213 -11.55 26.57 1.43
C HIS A 213 -10.07 26.47 1.78
N ASP A 214 -9.45 25.37 1.36
CA ASP A 214 -8.00 25.16 1.47
C ASP A 214 -7.39 24.75 0.14
N SER A 215 -6.36 25.49 -0.27
CA SER A 215 -5.54 25.21 -1.44
C SER A 215 -4.66 23.95 -1.29
N ALA A 216 -4.42 23.48 -0.06
CA ALA A 216 -3.53 22.36 0.25
C ALA A 216 -4.23 21.00 0.37
N ARG A 217 -5.51 20.91 -0.04
CA ARG A 217 -6.31 19.68 0.00
C ARG A 217 -5.62 18.52 -0.73
N ARG A 218 -5.43 17.39 -0.05
CA ARG A 218 -4.86 16.16 -0.63
C ARG A 218 -5.93 15.15 -1.02
N PHE A 219 -7.07 15.12 -0.33
CA PHE A 219 -8.18 14.26 -0.71
C PHE A 219 -8.94 14.89 -1.88
N SER A 220 -9.14 14.14 -2.96
CA SER A 220 -9.90 14.64 -4.12
C SER A 220 -11.32 15.02 -3.71
N LEU A 221 -11.81 16.15 -4.20
CA LEU A 221 -13.20 16.60 -4.00
C LEU A 221 -14.19 15.53 -4.46
N THR A 222 -13.89 14.82 -5.56
CA THR A 222 -14.67 13.69 -6.05
C THR A 222 -14.84 12.63 -4.95
N SER A 223 -13.75 12.28 -4.25
CA SER A 223 -13.81 11.30 -3.16
C SER A 223 -14.68 11.79 -2.00
N VAL A 224 -14.60 13.07 -1.62
CA VAL A 224 -15.40 13.61 -0.50
C VAL A 224 -16.89 13.64 -0.86
N LEU A 225 -17.23 14.07 -2.08
CA LEU A 225 -18.61 14.06 -2.60
C LEU A 225 -19.19 12.65 -2.65
N THR A 226 -18.41 11.70 -3.16
CA THR A 226 -18.77 10.29 -3.20
C THR A 226 -19.01 9.69 -1.81
N GLU A 227 -18.11 9.92 -0.85
CA GLU A 227 -18.29 9.40 0.51
C GLU A 227 -19.52 10.03 1.17
N ARG A 228 -19.80 11.31 0.89
CA ARG A 228 -20.99 11.99 1.40
C ARG A 228 -22.26 11.43 0.77
N SER A 229 -22.24 11.13 -0.52
CA SER A 229 -23.38 10.50 -1.21
C SER A 229 -23.68 9.11 -0.64
N LEU A 230 -22.65 8.32 -0.31
CA LEU A 230 -22.83 7.04 0.38
C LEU A 230 -23.48 7.21 1.75
N ALA A 231 -23.01 8.15 2.57
CA ALA A 231 -23.60 8.44 3.88
C ALA A 231 -25.05 8.93 3.76
N GLN A 232 -25.35 9.79 2.79
CA GLN A 232 -26.71 10.27 2.51
C GLN A 232 -27.65 9.14 2.06
N GLN A 233 -27.16 8.18 1.26
CA GLN A 233 -27.93 7.00 0.89
C GLN A 233 -28.31 6.15 2.11
N LYS A 234 -27.41 6.03 3.10
CA LYS A 234 -27.68 5.25 4.32
C LYS A 234 -28.79 5.86 5.18
N VAL A 235 -28.99 7.17 5.12
CA VAL A 235 -30.09 7.88 5.81
C VAL A 235 -31.28 8.18 4.89
N GLY A 236 -31.34 7.57 3.69
CA GLY A 236 -32.46 7.69 2.76
C GLY A 236 -32.58 9.02 2.00
N ARG A 237 -31.52 9.86 2.01
CA ARG A 237 -31.49 11.15 1.30
C ARG A 237 -31.00 10.98 -0.14
N TYR A 238 -31.77 10.27 -0.96
CA TYR A 238 -31.33 9.85 -2.29
C TYR A 238 -31.14 11.00 -3.28
N GLU A 239 -31.99 12.03 -3.24
CA GLU A 239 -31.89 13.18 -4.13
C GLU A 239 -30.62 14.00 -3.87
N LEU A 240 -30.25 14.16 -2.59
CA LEU A 240 -29.00 14.83 -2.21
C LEU A 240 -27.78 14.01 -2.62
N ALA A 241 -27.87 12.67 -2.49
CA ALA A 241 -26.79 11.78 -2.91
C ALA A 241 -26.59 11.82 -4.44
N LEU A 242 -27.67 11.90 -5.22
CA LEU A 242 -27.59 12.12 -6.66
C LEU A 242 -26.92 13.47 -6.98
N ALA A 243 -27.31 14.55 -6.30
CA ALA A 243 -26.71 15.87 -6.52
C ALA A 243 -25.19 15.87 -6.24
N ASP A 244 -24.74 15.13 -5.22
CA ASP A 244 -23.31 14.97 -4.94
C ASP A 244 -22.57 14.19 -6.04
N LEU A 245 -23.18 13.12 -6.56
CA LEU A 245 -22.64 12.36 -7.69
C LEU A 245 -22.61 13.20 -8.97
N ASP A 246 -23.65 13.99 -9.23
CA ASP A 246 -23.71 14.90 -10.38
C ASP A 246 -22.60 15.94 -10.30
N ARG A 247 -22.41 16.56 -9.13
CA ARG A 247 -21.30 17.48 -8.90
C ARG A 247 -19.95 16.76 -9.09
N ALA A 248 -19.80 15.54 -8.60
CA ALA A 248 -18.57 14.76 -8.77
C ALA A 248 -18.24 14.49 -10.25
N MET A 249 -19.25 14.27 -11.10
CA MET A 249 -19.06 14.06 -12.54
C MET A 249 -18.70 15.33 -13.32
N THR A 250 -18.94 16.52 -12.77
CA THR A 250 -18.51 17.80 -13.39
C THR A 250 -17.02 18.08 -13.18
N LEU A 251 -16.36 17.35 -12.26
CA LEU A 251 -14.93 17.49 -12.01
C LEU A 251 -14.12 16.74 -13.08
N GLU A 252 -12.89 17.20 -13.32
CA GLU A 252 -11.94 16.47 -14.15
C GLU A 252 -11.55 15.16 -13.46
N VAL A 253 -12.06 14.05 -13.99
CA VAL A 253 -11.84 12.68 -13.49
C VAL A 253 -11.45 11.76 -14.64
N SER A 254 -10.73 10.68 -14.34
CA SER A 254 -10.38 9.68 -15.36
C SER A 254 -11.63 8.95 -15.86
N SER A 255 -11.53 8.34 -17.05
CA SER A 255 -12.64 7.58 -17.64
C SER A 255 -13.10 6.44 -16.72
N GLU A 256 -12.16 5.77 -16.04
CA GLU A 256 -12.46 4.68 -15.10
C GLU A 256 -13.22 5.19 -13.87
N LEU A 257 -12.79 6.32 -13.31
CA LEU A 257 -13.49 6.93 -12.18
C LEU A 257 -14.87 7.44 -12.59
N LYS A 258 -15.01 7.97 -13.80
CA LYS A 258 -16.31 8.38 -14.35
C LYS A 258 -17.26 7.20 -14.54
N ALA A 259 -16.78 6.07 -15.05
CA ALA A 259 -17.56 4.84 -15.15
C ALA A 259 -18.04 4.36 -13.77
N TRP A 260 -17.19 4.46 -12.75
CA TRP A 260 -17.57 4.14 -11.38
C TRP A 260 -18.63 5.10 -10.79
N LEU A 261 -18.52 6.41 -11.04
CA LEU A 261 -19.55 7.38 -10.63
C LEU A 261 -20.90 7.10 -11.32
N LEU A 262 -20.89 6.76 -12.60
CA LEU A 262 -22.09 6.36 -13.35
C LEU A 262 -22.72 5.09 -12.77
N TRP A 263 -21.91 4.11 -12.36
CA TRP A 263 -22.42 2.93 -11.67
C TRP A 263 -23.12 3.29 -10.35
N MET A 264 -22.54 4.18 -9.54
CA MET A 264 -23.16 4.63 -8.29
C MET A 264 -24.50 5.33 -8.55
N ARG A 265 -24.54 6.20 -9.57
CA ARG A 265 -25.75 6.96 -9.94
C ARG A 265 -26.83 6.03 -10.48
N ALA A 266 -26.47 5.06 -11.32
CA ALA A 266 -27.37 4.02 -11.80
C ALA A 266 -27.95 3.17 -10.67
N SER A 267 -27.09 2.75 -9.73
CA SER A 267 -27.52 1.98 -8.55
C SER A 267 -28.52 2.75 -7.71
N LEU A 268 -28.33 4.07 -7.60
CA LEU A 268 -29.22 4.94 -6.84
C LEU A 268 -30.55 5.17 -7.57
N HIS A 269 -30.52 5.42 -8.90
CA HIS A 269 -31.73 5.48 -9.71
C HIS A 269 -32.53 4.17 -9.66
N GLN A 270 -31.87 3.01 -9.70
CA GLN A 270 -32.54 1.71 -9.51
C GLN A 270 -33.28 1.66 -8.17
N ARG A 271 -32.65 2.09 -7.07
CA ARG A 271 -33.27 2.09 -5.73
C ARG A 271 -34.47 3.04 -5.64
N MET A 272 -34.43 4.12 -6.40
CA MET A 272 -35.54 5.07 -6.52
C MET A 272 -36.66 4.59 -7.46
N GLY A 273 -36.47 3.46 -8.17
CA GLY A 273 -37.42 2.94 -9.16
C GLY A 273 -37.27 3.53 -10.56
N ASP A 274 -36.32 4.44 -10.78
CA ASP A 274 -36.06 5.13 -12.04
C ASP A 274 -35.21 4.24 -12.99
N LYS A 275 -35.79 3.12 -13.45
CA LYS A 275 -35.09 2.13 -14.29
C LYS A 275 -34.49 2.75 -15.57
N ASP A 276 -35.20 3.67 -16.22
CA ASP A 276 -34.74 4.28 -17.48
C ASP A 276 -33.49 5.13 -17.29
N LYS A 277 -33.41 5.89 -16.19
CA LYS A 277 -32.21 6.69 -15.87
C LYS A 277 -31.05 5.79 -15.48
N ALA A 278 -31.32 4.73 -14.71
CA ALA A 278 -30.31 3.73 -14.37
C ALA A 278 -29.70 3.09 -15.62
N LEU A 279 -30.53 2.68 -16.59
CA LEU A 279 -30.05 2.10 -17.84
C LEU A 279 -29.23 3.09 -18.67
N LYS A 280 -29.62 4.37 -18.75
CA LYS A 280 -28.82 5.40 -19.44
C LYS A 280 -27.43 5.57 -18.84
N ASP A 281 -27.34 5.55 -17.52
CA ASP A 281 -26.05 5.67 -16.82
C ASP A 281 -25.19 4.42 -17.03
N LEU A 282 -25.80 3.23 -17.01
CA LEU A 282 -25.12 1.97 -17.24
C LEU A 282 -24.58 1.88 -18.66
N THR A 283 -25.38 2.23 -19.67
CA THR A 283 -24.93 2.19 -21.07
C THR A 283 -23.78 3.16 -21.29
N TRP A 284 -23.84 4.36 -20.73
CA TRP A 284 -22.73 5.30 -20.83
C TRP A 284 -21.49 4.80 -20.07
N GLY A 285 -21.66 4.26 -18.86
CA GLY A 285 -20.57 3.70 -18.08
C GLY A 285 -19.86 2.56 -18.81
N LEU A 286 -20.63 1.66 -19.45
CA LEU A 286 -20.12 0.53 -20.19
C LEU A 286 -19.42 0.92 -21.50
N VAL A 287 -19.77 2.07 -22.09
CA VAL A 287 -18.99 2.65 -23.19
C VAL A 287 -17.62 3.16 -22.70
N LEU A 288 -17.55 3.71 -21.49
CA LEU A 288 -16.29 4.23 -20.92
C LEU A 288 -15.37 3.12 -20.41
N ASP A 289 -15.95 2.10 -19.76
CA ASP A 289 -15.23 0.95 -19.22
C ASP A 289 -16.05 -0.32 -19.47
N PRO A 290 -15.93 -0.92 -20.68
CA PRO A 290 -16.65 -2.14 -21.03
C PRO A 290 -16.31 -3.32 -20.11
N GLY A 291 -15.12 -3.32 -19.49
CA GLY A 291 -14.66 -4.37 -18.59
C GLY A 291 -15.19 -4.25 -17.16
N ASN A 292 -15.95 -3.21 -16.84
CA ASN A 292 -16.42 -2.96 -15.49
C ASN A 292 -17.49 -3.96 -15.05
N VAL A 293 -17.08 -4.93 -14.24
CA VAL A 293 -17.97 -6.00 -13.75
C VAL A 293 -19.19 -5.46 -13.00
N HIS A 294 -19.04 -4.36 -12.24
CA HIS A 294 -20.16 -3.79 -11.49
C HIS A 294 -21.24 -3.19 -12.38
N LEU A 295 -20.83 -2.49 -13.45
CA LEU A 295 -21.75 -1.98 -14.47
C LEU A 295 -22.45 -3.13 -15.21
N GLN A 296 -21.70 -4.17 -15.61
CA GLN A 296 -22.26 -5.32 -16.32
C GLN A 296 -23.30 -6.08 -15.49
N ILE A 297 -22.99 -6.37 -14.22
CA ILE A 297 -23.92 -7.05 -13.30
C ILE A 297 -25.21 -6.25 -13.15
N LEU A 298 -25.09 -4.94 -12.92
CA LEU A 298 -26.27 -4.10 -12.70
C LEU A 298 -27.08 -3.93 -13.99
N HIS A 299 -26.42 -3.84 -15.14
CA HIS A 299 -27.08 -3.86 -16.46
C HIS A 299 -27.86 -5.16 -16.65
N ALA A 300 -27.20 -6.31 -16.52
CA ALA A 300 -27.83 -7.62 -16.67
C ALA A 300 -28.97 -7.84 -15.68
N LYS A 301 -28.85 -7.32 -14.46
CA LYS A 301 -29.95 -7.33 -13.47
C LYS A 301 -31.18 -6.54 -13.94
N LEU A 302 -30.97 -5.42 -14.64
CA LEU A 302 -32.07 -4.57 -15.10
C LEU A 302 -32.67 -5.03 -16.44
N THR A 303 -31.86 -5.54 -17.36
CA THR A 303 -32.30 -5.95 -18.71
C THR A 303 -32.66 -7.43 -18.79
N GLY A 304 -32.02 -8.28 -17.98
CA GLY A 304 -32.02 -9.73 -18.17
C GLY A 304 -31.00 -10.20 -19.23
N GLU A 305 -30.23 -9.28 -19.79
CA GLU A 305 -29.32 -9.52 -20.91
C GLU A 305 -27.90 -9.10 -20.55
N GLY A 306 -26.91 -9.91 -20.92
CA GLY A 306 -25.51 -9.56 -20.77
C GLY A 306 -25.13 -8.42 -21.72
N TYR A 307 -24.15 -7.63 -21.32
CA TYR A 307 -23.67 -6.53 -22.16
C TYR A 307 -22.63 -7.05 -23.16
N GLU A 308 -22.85 -6.77 -24.44
CA GLU A 308 -21.90 -7.02 -25.52
C GLU A 308 -21.49 -5.68 -26.17
N PRO A 309 -20.19 -5.31 -26.14
CA PRO A 309 -19.75 -4.09 -26.80
C PRO A 309 -19.89 -4.23 -28.32
N ALA A 310 -20.43 -3.21 -29.00
CA ALA A 310 -20.66 -3.24 -30.44
C ALA A 310 -19.39 -3.49 -31.28
N ASP A 311 -18.22 -3.10 -30.78
CA ASP A 311 -16.92 -3.24 -31.44
C ASP A 311 -16.07 -4.38 -30.86
N SER A 312 -16.60 -5.20 -29.95
CA SER A 312 -15.86 -6.37 -29.45
C SER A 312 -15.77 -7.40 -30.57
N PRO A 313 -14.57 -7.90 -30.94
CA PRO A 313 -14.50 -9.14 -31.68
C PRO A 313 -15.21 -10.17 -30.80
N SER A 314 -16.33 -10.71 -31.27
CA SER A 314 -17.09 -11.76 -30.59
C SER A 314 -16.21 -12.97 -30.23
N ALA A 315 -15.01 -13.04 -30.81
CA ALA A 315 -13.97 -14.03 -30.55
C ALA A 315 -13.08 -13.78 -29.31
N GLU A 316 -12.92 -12.56 -28.80
CA GLU A 316 -11.92 -12.30 -27.74
C GLU A 316 -12.43 -12.55 -26.31
N ASN A 317 -13.73 -12.38 -26.04
CA ASN A 317 -14.33 -12.66 -24.72
C ASN A 317 -15.82 -13.09 -24.82
N PRO A 318 -16.14 -14.17 -25.55
CA PRO A 318 -17.53 -14.65 -25.73
C PRO A 318 -18.23 -14.98 -24.40
N TRP A 319 -17.47 -15.20 -23.34
CA TRP A 319 -17.98 -15.56 -22.01
C TRP A 319 -18.37 -14.38 -21.14
N GLN A 320 -17.97 -13.15 -21.48
CA GLN A 320 -18.11 -12.00 -20.57
C GLN A 320 -19.58 -11.61 -20.34
N SER A 321 -20.37 -11.59 -21.41
CA SER A 321 -21.82 -11.37 -21.36
C SER A 321 -22.52 -12.42 -20.49
N GLN A 322 -22.26 -13.70 -20.76
CA GLN A 322 -22.91 -14.82 -20.07
C GLN A 322 -22.43 -14.99 -18.62
N PHE A 323 -21.16 -14.68 -18.32
CA PHE A 323 -20.63 -14.61 -16.96
C PHE A 323 -21.25 -13.47 -16.15
N SER A 324 -21.50 -12.30 -16.77
CA SER A 324 -22.18 -11.19 -16.09
C SER A 324 -23.64 -11.51 -15.72
N ILE A 325 -24.34 -12.26 -16.58
CA ILE A 325 -25.69 -12.79 -16.28
C ILE A 325 -25.62 -13.77 -15.11
N ALA A 326 -24.68 -14.72 -15.13
CA ALA A 326 -24.50 -15.68 -14.06
C ALA A 326 -24.22 -15.00 -12.71
N LEU A 327 -23.32 -14.00 -12.68
CA LEU A 327 -23.07 -13.22 -11.46
C LEU A 327 -24.30 -12.42 -11.03
N SER A 328 -25.05 -11.84 -11.96
CA SER A 328 -26.31 -11.15 -11.65
C SER A 328 -27.30 -12.09 -10.96
N LEU A 329 -27.56 -13.26 -11.53
CA LEU A 329 -28.43 -14.29 -10.95
C LEU A 329 -27.92 -14.73 -9.56
N PHE A 330 -26.61 -14.90 -9.42
CA PHE A 330 -25.98 -15.23 -8.13
C PHE A 330 -26.25 -14.15 -7.08
N THR A 331 -26.09 -12.86 -7.41
CA THR A 331 -26.37 -11.75 -6.48
C THR A 331 -27.85 -11.62 -6.12
N GLN A 332 -28.74 -12.19 -6.94
CA GLN A 332 -30.18 -12.26 -6.69
C GLN A 332 -30.58 -13.51 -5.88
N GLY A 333 -29.63 -14.40 -5.54
CA GLY A 333 -29.90 -15.66 -4.83
C GLY A 333 -30.44 -16.78 -5.71
N GLN A 334 -30.47 -16.59 -7.03
CA GLN A 334 -30.91 -17.59 -8.01
C GLN A 334 -29.76 -18.55 -8.35
N TYR A 335 -29.25 -19.27 -7.34
CA TYR A 335 -28.03 -20.08 -7.46
C TYR A 335 -28.14 -21.20 -8.51
N ALA A 336 -29.31 -21.83 -8.63
CA ALA A 336 -29.52 -22.90 -9.60
C ALA A 336 -29.45 -22.40 -11.05
N GLU A 337 -29.96 -21.19 -11.31
CA GLU A 337 -29.92 -20.57 -12.65
C GLU A 337 -28.53 -20.03 -12.95
N ALA A 338 -27.87 -19.42 -11.96
CA ALA A 338 -26.48 -19.02 -12.06
C ALA A 338 -25.55 -20.19 -12.42
N LEU A 339 -25.71 -21.35 -11.75
CA LEU A 339 -24.96 -22.57 -12.06
C LEU A 339 -25.24 -23.09 -13.48
N ARG A 340 -26.48 -22.99 -13.97
CA ARG A 340 -26.78 -23.36 -15.36
C ARG A 340 -26.05 -22.46 -16.35
N GLU A 341 -26.03 -21.16 -16.13
CA GLU A 341 -25.30 -20.23 -16.99
C GLU A 341 -23.78 -20.48 -16.93
N ILE A 342 -23.22 -20.79 -15.76
CA ILE A 342 -21.80 -21.18 -15.62
C ILE A 342 -21.50 -22.50 -16.36
N ASN A 343 -22.36 -23.51 -16.24
CA ASN A 343 -22.16 -24.78 -16.93
C ASN A 343 -22.20 -24.63 -18.47
N LYS A 344 -22.96 -23.66 -18.99
CA LYS A 344 -22.93 -23.32 -20.43
C LYS A 344 -21.57 -22.76 -20.84
N LEU A 345 -20.90 -21.99 -19.98
CA LEU A 345 -19.54 -21.51 -20.21
C LEU A 345 -18.54 -22.67 -20.28
N GLU A 346 -18.60 -23.61 -19.33
CA GLU A 346 -17.71 -24.77 -19.28
C GLU A 346 -17.88 -25.69 -20.49
N GLN A 347 -19.12 -25.98 -20.91
CA GLN A 347 -19.41 -26.83 -22.07
C GLN A 347 -18.90 -26.26 -23.38
N ALA A 348 -18.84 -24.94 -23.48
CA ALA A 348 -18.48 -24.26 -24.71
C ALA A 348 -16.97 -23.91 -24.78
N GLN A 349 -16.19 -24.19 -23.71
CA GLN A 349 -14.72 -24.20 -23.74
C GLN A 349 -14.10 -25.52 -24.25
N GLY A 350 -14.89 -26.60 -24.38
CA GLY A 350 -14.38 -27.92 -24.77
C GLY A 350 -13.47 -28.57 -23.70
N PRO A 351 -13.19 -29.88 -23.80
CA PRO A 351 -12.30 -30.59 -22.87
C PRO A 351 -10.83 -30.19 -22.97
#